data_AF-A0AAV3EI85-F1
#
_entry.id   AF-A0AAV3EI85-F1
#
_cell.length_a   1.000
_cell.length_b   1.000
_cell.length_c   1.000
_cell.angle_alpha   90.00
_cell.angle_beta   90.00
_cell.angle_gamma   90.00
#
_symmetry.space_group_name_H-M   'P 1'
#
loop_
_entity.id
_entity.type
_entity.pdbx_description
1 polymer ?
#
loop_
_entity_poly.entity_id
_entity_poly.type
_entity_poly.pdbx_seq_one_letter_code
_entity_poly.pdbx_strand_id
1 'polypeptide(L)'
;MRKLYVFIFIAIFLIMSSCSANGYDVIYIHSDEFETLAEENFKYNMEKLLDNFKVLNIPNDEEFIEYFNKLSNEQKNNKNIFIVSEKFSNVDISDKIDKVIYINNKFNMDINNLLIDQKPVSYLLGIISGLVTRRNSIFILYSEDYVDHREIIDAFITGVREVNLRAYDSLSSLENVKCITLDNKEEIQEIINSESDIVFNLSKEDIIVDDKFLFDLNMDNISENLVSILYDYGSFINILESGKIATYSIGIHDESIKFNLTNLPEEVVNIFNKYLNNIN
;
A
#
# COMPACT_ATOMS: atom_id res chain seq x y z
N MET A 1 -36.06 -15.61 -31.57
CA MET A 1 -35.92 -14.14 -31.34
C MET A 1 -36.00 -13.73 -29.86
N ARG A 2 -36.89 -14.26 -29.01
CA ARG A 2 -36.99 -13.85 -27.57
C ARG A 2 -35.73 -14.06 -26.71
N LYS A 3 -34.86 -15.03 -27.02
CA LYS A 3 -33.63 -15.32 -26.23
C LYS A 3 -32.47 -14.34 -26.51
N LEU A 4 -32.43 -13.72 -27.68
CA LEU A 4 -31.36 -12.78 -28.06
C LEU A 4 -31.52 -11.43 -27.34
N TYR A 5 -32.76 -10.98 -27.17
CA TYR A 5 -33.06 -9.73 -26.45
C TYR A 5 -32.68 -9.80 -24.97
N VAL A 6 -32.81 -10.97 -24.32
CA VAL A 6 -32.44 -11.14 -22.90
C VAL A 6 -30.93 -11.04 -22.72
N PHE A 7 -30.13 -11.61 -23.62
CA PHE A 7 -28.67 -11.47 -23.58
C PHE A 7 -28.20 -10.04 -23.84
N ILE A 8 -28.82 -9.35 -24.79
CA ILE A 8 -28.52 -7.94 -25.07
C ILE A 8 -28.94 -7.06 -23.88
N PHE A 9 -30.09 -7.32 -23.25
CA PHE A 9 -30.51 -6.57 -22.06
C PHE A 9 -29.59 -6.82 -20.87
N ILE A 10 -29.14 -8.06 -20.63
CA ILE A 10 -28.19 -8.37 -19.55
C ILE A 10 -26.82 -7.74 -19.83
N ALA A 11 -26.34 -7.75 -21.08
CA ALA A 11 -25.09 -7.10 -21.46
C ALA A 11 -25.19 -5.57 -21.32
N ILE A 12 -26.30 -4.95 -21.75
CA ILE A 12 -26.54 -3.51 -21.55
C ILE A 12 -26.70 -3.20 -20.07
N PHE A 13 -27.38 -4.04 -19.28
CA PHE A 13 -27.54 -3.82 -17.84
C PHE A 13 -26.19 -3.95 -17.12
N LEU A 14 -25.33 -4.90 -17.51
CA LEU A 14 -23.96 -5.04 -17.00
C LEU A 14 -23.08 -3.85 -17.37
N ILE A 15 -23.17 -3.35 -18.61
CA ILE A 15 -22.46 -2.16 -19.09
C ILE A 15 -23.00 -0.88 -18.43
N MET A 16 -24.30 -0.81 -18.12
CA MET A 16 -24.90 0.33 -17.42
C MET A 16 -24.66 0.27 -15.91
N SER A 17 -24.45 -0.91 -15.32
CA SER A 17 -23.97 -1.05 -13.94
C SER A 17 -22.46 -0.83 -13.79
N SER A 18 -21.70 -0.81 -14.90
CA SER A 18 -20.28 -0.42 -14.92
C SER A 18 -20.06 1.04 -15.35
N CYS A 19 -21.12 1.79 -15.65
CA CYS A 19 -21.05 3.25 -15.69
C CYS A 19 -21.29 3.76 -14.27
N SER A 20 -20.24 3.92 -13.47
CA SER A 20 -20.39 4.58 -12.18
C SER A 20 -20.89 6.01 -12.40
N ALA A 21 -21.88 6.39 -11.60
CA ALA A 21 -22.79 7.48 -11.87
C ALA A 21 -22.32 8.82 -11.28
N ASN A 22 -21.01 9.09 -11.21
CA ASN A 22 -20.50 10.40 -10.81
C ASN A 22 -19.21 10.79 -11.56
N GLY A 23 -19.27 11.95 -12.22
CA GLY A 23 -18.33 12.42 -13.23
C GLY A 23 -17.21 13.31 -12.72
N TYR A 24 -16.43 12.83 -11.74
CA TYR A 24 -15.18 13.46 -11.34
C TYR A 24 -13.99 12.77 -11.99
N ASP A 25 -12.96 13.50 -12.42
CA ASP A 25 -11.64 12.93 -12.67
C ASP A 25 -10.87 12.91 -11.35
N VAL A 26 -10.23 11.78 -11.01
CA VAL A 26 -9.38 11.69 -9.81
C VAL A 26 -7.93 11.86 -10.23
N ILE A 27 -7.27 12.91 -9.73
CA ILE A 27 -5.90 13.26 -10.10
C ILE A 27 -5.00 13.06 -8.88
N TYR A 28 -4.16 12.04 -8.94
CA TYR A 28 -3.09 11.83 -7.97
C TYR A 28 -1.86 12.64 -8.35
N ILE A 29 -1.43 13.51 -7.44
CA ILE A 29 -0.24 14.34 -7.57
C ILE A 29 0.86 13.79 -6.69
N HIS A 30 1.98 13.42 -7.30
CA HIS A 30 3.15 12.87 -6.63
C HIS A 30 4.44 13.48 -7.16
N SER A 31 5.56 13.14 -6.52
CA SER A 31 6.91 13.46 -6.99
C SER A 31 7.71 12.18 -7.08
N ASP A 32 8.44 11.97 -8.17
CA ASP A 32 9.42 10.87 -8.27
C ASP A 32 10.63 11.07 -7.32
N GLU A 33 10.80 12.25 -6.73
CA GLU A 33 11.85 12.51 -5.72
C GLU A 33 11.44 12.03 -4.32
N PHE A 34 10.21 11.55 -4.16
CA PHE A 34 9.68 11.06 -2.88
C PHE A 34 8.72 9.91 -3.12
N GLU A 35 9.17 8.72 -2.77
CA GLU A 35 8.38 7.51 -2.92
C GLU A 35 8.22 6.85 -1.56
N THR A 36 7.01 6.42 -1.23
CA THR A 36 6.73 5.59 -0.05
C THR A 36 6.11 4.28 -0.49
N LEU A 37 6.30 3.22 0.29
CA LEU A 37 5.63 1.94 0.07
C LEU A 37 4.10 2.10 0.10
N ALA A 38 3.61 2.93 1.01
CA ALA A 38 2.18 3.23 1.14
C ALA A 38 1.61 3.88 -0.13
N GLU A 39 2.29 4.87 -0.68
CA GLU A 39 1.85 5.57 -1.90
C GLU A 39 1.98 4.73 -3.16
N GLU A 40 3.00 3.87 -3.24
CA GLU A 40 3.16 2.95 -4.37
C GLU A 40 2.03 1.91 -4.37
N ASN A 41 1.72 1.31 -3.22
CA ASN A 41 0.58 0.41 -3.08
C ASN A 41 -0.75 1.12 -3.40
N PHE A 42 -0.92 2.35 -2.93
CA PHE A 42 -2.09 3.16 -3.24
C PHE A 42 -2.25 3.38 -4.75
N LYS A 43 -1.20 3.85 -5.41
CA LYS A 43 -1.20 4.12 -6.85
C LYS A 43 -1.53 2.86 -7.64
N TYR A 44 -0.87 1.74 -7.34
CA TYR A 44 -1.13 0.44 -7.97
C TYR A 44 -2.61 0.03 -7.85
N ASN A 45 -3.19 0.13 -6.65
CA ASN A 45 -4.58 -0.24 -6.43
C ASN A 45 -5.56 0.71 -7.13
N MET A 46 -5.29 2.02 -7.14
CA MET A 46 -6.14 2.99 -7.83
C MET A 46 -6.13 2.82 -9.34
N GLU A 47 -4.98 2.62 -9.96
CA GLU A 47 -4.87 2.35 -11.40
C GLU A 47 -5.65 1.10 -11.83
N LYS A 48 -5.74 0.11 -10.94
CA LYS A 48 -6.49 -1.14 -11.17
C LYS A 48 -7.99 -1.01 -10.95
N LEU A 49 -8.41 -0.22 -9.96
CA LEU A 49 -9.79 -0.22 -9.46
C LEU A 49 -10.63 0.98 -9.96
N LEU A 50 -10.00 2.03 -10.49
CA LEU A 50 -10.66 3.30 -10.74
C LEU A 50 -10.33 3.84 -12.16
N ASP A 51 -11.26 3.65 -13.10
CA ASP A 51 -11.06 3.97 -14.54
C ASP A 51 -10.75 5.45 -14.83
N ASN A 52 -11.22 6.37 -13.98
CA ASN A 52 -11.03 7.82 -14.09
C ASN A 52 -9.84 8.34 -13.25
N PHE A 53 -8.98 7.44 -12.77
CA PHE A 53 -7.75 7.79 -12.07
C PHE A 53 -6.67 8.27 -13.05
N LYS A 54 -6.03 9.38 -12.73
CA LYS A 54 -4.93 9.98 -13.49
C LYS A 54 -3.80 10.33 -12.56
N VAL A 55 -2.59 10.20 -13.06
CA VAL A 55 -1.36 10.51 -12.32
C VAL A 55 -0.72 11.77 -12.91
N LEU A 56 -0.32 12.69 -12.05
CA LEU A 56 0.42 13.90 -12.39
C LEU A 56 1.69 13.97 -11.54
N ASN A 57 2.83 13.87 -12.22
CA ASN A 57 4.13 14.04 -11.58
C ASN A 57 4.48 15.53 -11.51
N ILE A 58 4.79 16.02 -10.32
CA ILE A 58 5.35 17.34 -10.06
C ILE A 58 6.61 17.11 -9.23
N PRO A 59 7.78 17.62 -9.66
CA PRO A 59 9.05 17.25 -9.03
C PRO A 59 9.22 17.88 -7.64
N ASN A 60 8.83 19.14 -7.45
CA ASN A 60 9.17 19.92 -6.26
C ASN A 60 8.05 20.89 -5.82
N ASP A 61 8.23 21.45 -4.61
CA ASP A 61 7.23 22.31 -3.96
C ASP A 61 6.98 23.62 -4.73
N GLU A 62 8.01 24.18 -5.39
CA GLU A 62 7.89 25.43 -6.16
C GLU A 62 6.96 25.24 -7.36
N GLU A 63 7.18 24.17 -8.13
CA GLU A 63 6.35 23.80 -9.28
C GLU A 63 4.93 23.40 -8.85
N PHE A 64 4.78 22.74 -7.70
CA PHE A 64 3.48 22.41 -7.13
C PHE A 64 2.66 23.67 -6.81
N ILE A 65 3.27 24.66 -6.16
CA ILE A 65 2.64 25.95 -5.86
C ILE A 65 2.28 26.69 -7.16
N GLU A 66 3.19 26.73 -8.13
CA GLU A 66 2.96 27.40 -9.42
C GLU A 66 1.79 26.78 -10.18
N TYR A 67 1.73 25.44 -10.23
CA TYR A 67 0.66 24.69 -10.87
C TYR A 67 -0.72 25.09 -10.34
N PHE A 68 -0.90 25.09 -9.01
CA PHE A 68 -2.17 25.43 -8.39
C PHE A 68 -2.51 26.93 -8.42
N ASN A 69 -1.50 27.80 -8.45
CA ASN A 69 -1.72 29.23 -8.66
C ASN A 69 -2.27 29.51 -10.08
N LYS A 70 -1.76 28.81 -11.10
CA LYS A 70 -2.28 28.92 -12.48
C LYS A 70 -3.72 28.40 -12.57
N LEU A 71 -3.99 27.24 -11.98
CA LEU A 71 -5.34 26.65 -11.94
C LEU A 71 -6.38 27.55 -11.27
N SER A 72 -6.02 28.25 -10.19
CA SER A 72 -6.95 29.17 -9.52
C SER A 72 -7.32 30.39 -10.37
N ASN A 73 -6.49 30.77 -11.35
CA ASN A 73 -6.74 31.90 -12.24
C ASN A 73 -7.62 31.51 -13.44
N GLU A 74 -7.70 30.21 -13.74
CA GLU A 74 -8.65 29.63 -14.69
C GLU A 74 -9.90 29.18 -13.90
N GLN A 75 -11.09 29.14 -14.50
CA GLN A 75 -12.33 28.87 -13.76
C GLN A 75 -12.22 27.62 -12.85
N LYS A 76 -12.68 27.72 -11.58
CA LYS A 76 -12.67 26.61 -10.61
C LYS A 76 -13.12 25.31 -11.26
N ASN A 77 -12.19 24.38 -11.42
CA ASN A 77 -12.41 23.14 -12.14
C ASN A 77 -13.14 22.14 -11.24
N ASN A 78 -14.45 22.33 -11.10
CA ASN A 78 -15.31 21.59 -10.17
C ASN A 78 -15.50 20.10 -10.53
N LYS A 79 -14.79 19.59 -11.55
CA LYS A 79 -14.87 18.20 -11.99
C LYS A 79 -13.70 17.34 -11.51
N ASN A 80 -12.72 17.90 -10.80
CA ASN A 80 -11.57 17.11 -10.37
C ASN A 80 -11.60 16.90 -8.86
N ILE A 81 -11.15 15.72 -8.43
CA ILE A 81 -10.74 15.44 -7.05
C ILE A 81 -9.23 15.28 -7.09
N PHE A 82 -8.52 16.06 -6.28
CA PHE A 82 -7.06 15.97 -6.19
C PHE A 82 -6.68 15.15 -4.97
N ILE A 83 -5.84 14.15 -5.17
CA ILE A 83 -5.18 13.38 -4.12
C ILE A 83 -3.72 13.80 -4.14
N VAL A 84 -3.22 14.35 -3.05
CA VAL A 84 -1.89 14.96 -2.96
C VAL A 84 -0.99 14.09 -2.10
N SER A 85 0.15 13.65 -2.65
CA SER A 85 1.20 12.89 -1.94
C SER A 85 1.65 13.56 -0.64
N GLU A 86 2.12 12.75 0.32
CA GLU A 86 2.74 13.18 1.57
C GLU A 86 3.88 14.17 1.30
N LYS A 87 4.57 14.08 0.15
CA LYS A 87 5.64 15.01 -0.26
C LYS A 87 5.21 16.48 -0.18
N PHE A 88 3.96 16.77 -0.54
CA PHE A 88 3.40 18.12 -0.65
C PHE A 88 2.44 18.45 0.50
N SER A 89 2.37 17.60 1.52
CA SER A 89 1.44 17.75 2.64
C SER A 89 1.69 18.99 3.50
N ASN A 90 2.87 19.61 3.39
CA ASN A 90 3.23 20.88 4.02
C ASN A 90 2.64 22.11 3.29
N VAL A 91 2.09 21.96 2.09
CA VAL A 91 1.50 23.05 1.29
C VAL A 91 -0.01 22.89 1.22
N ASP A 92 -0.74 23.78 1.90
CA ASP A 92 -2.21 23.84 1.85
C ASP A 92 -2.68 24.54 0.56
N ILE A 93 -3.50 23.85 -0.24
CA ILE A 93 -4.14 24.35 -1.46
C ILE A 93 -5.67 24.30 -1.37
N SER A 94 -6.23 24.04 -0.20
CA SER A 94 -7.68 23.92 0.03
C SER A 94 -8.44 25.22 -0.22
N ASP A 95 -7.76 26.38 -0.18
CA ASP A 95 -8.30 27.67 -0.57
C ASP A 95 -8.51 27.80 -2.09
N LYS A 96 -7.68 27.10 -2.88
CA LYS A 96 -7.69 27.11 -4.36
C LYS A 96 -8.56 26.01 -4.94
N ILE A 97 -8.64 24.86 -4.27
CA ILE A 97 -9.27 23.64 -4.78
C ILE A 97 -10.39 23.18 -3.85
N ASP A 98 -11.58 22.95 -4.42
CA ASP A 98 -12.78 22.52 -3.69
C ASP A 98 -12.68 21.09 -3.13
N LYS A 99 -12.04 20.18 -3.88
CA LYS A 99 -11.95 18.76 -3.56
C LYS A 99 -10.50 18.31 -3.54
N VAL A 100 -9.87 18.39 -2.37
CA VAL A 100 -8.50 17.94 -2.13
C VAL A 100 -8.47 16.98 -0.95
N ILE A 101 -7.72 15.89 -1.11
CA ILE A 101 -7.35 14.93 -0.06
C ILE A 101 -5.83 14.86 -0.06
N TYR A 102 -5.21 14.86 1.10
CA TYR A 102 -3.78 14.64 1.24
C TYR A 102 -3.50 13.24 1.76
N ILE A 103 -2.41 12.61 1.33
CA ILE A 103 -1.95 11.35 1.92
C ILE A 103 -1.09 11.66 3.14
N ASN A 104 -1.38 11.01 4.26
CA ASN A 104 -0.59 11.05 5.49
C ASN A 104 -0.19 12.48 5.96
N ASN A 105 -1.07 13.47 5.78
CA ASN A 105 -0.77 14.84 6.20
C ASN A 105 -0.64 14.91 7.73
N LYS A 106 0.52 15.34 8.22
CA LYS A 106 0.83 15.49 9.66
C LYS A 106 0.76 16.94 10.16
N PHE A 107 0.61 17.91 9.26
CA PHE A 107 0.78 19.34 9.54
C PHE A 107 -0.54 20.06 9.84
N ASN A 108 -1.65 19.62 9.23
CA ASN A 108 -2.95 20.24 9.43
C ASN A 108 -4.07 19.19 9.56
N MET A 109 -4.59 19.01 10.78
CA MET A 109 -5.65 18.04 11.08
C MET A 109 -7.03 18.45 10.55
N ASP A 110 -7.23 19.72 10.18
CA ASP A 110 -8.50 20.23 9.66
C ASP A 110 -8.69 19.96 8.16
N ILE A 111 -7.68 19.38 7.49
CA ILE A 111 -7.71 19.04 6.07
C ILE A 111 -8.11 17.57 5.89
N ASN A 112 -8.87 17.29 4.82
CA ASN A 112 -9.22 15.93 4.43
C ASN A 112 -7.96 15.10 4.16
N ASN A 113 -7.87 13.96 4.83
CA ASN A 113 -6.67 13.13 4.82
C ASN A 113 -7.01 11.70 4.36
N LEU A 114 -6.10 11.06 3.65
CA LEU A 114 -6.05 9.63 3.42
C LEU A 114 -4.89 9.09 4.25
N LEU A 115 -5.21 8.53 5.40
CA LEU A 115 -4.22 7.91 6.27
C LEU A 115 -3.95 6.50 5.75
N ILE A 116 -2.69 6.16 5.49
CA ILE A 116 -2.28 4.82 5.06
C ILE A 116 -1.17 4.39 6.02
N ASP A 117 -1.47 3.45 6.91
CA ASP A 117 -0.50 2.96 7.90
C ASP A 117 -0.19 1.47 7.69
N GLN A 118 0.99 1.22 7.11
CA GLN A 118 1.51 -0.12 6.86
C GLN A 118 2.39 -0.64 8.02
N LYS A 119 2.71 0.16 9.05
CA LYS A 119 3.57 -0.29 10.16
C LYS A 119 2.93 -1.40 10.99
N PRO A 120 1.65 -1.31 11.39
CA PRO A 120 0.96 -2.40 12.09
C PRO A 120 0.95 -3.69 11.29
N VAL A 121 0.78 -3.58 9.97
CA VAL A 121 0.81 -4.72 9.04
C VAL A 121 2.18 -5.38 9.08
N SER A 122 3.23 -4.59 8.87
CA SER A 122 4.63 -5.04 8.91
C SER A 122 4.97 -5.73 10.24
N TYR A 123 4.54 -5.15 11.37
CA TYR A 123 4.70 -5.75 12.70
C TYR A 123 4.05 -7.13 12.82
N LEU A 124 2.81 -7.28 12.35
CA LEU A 124 2.12 -8.57 12.35
C LEU A 124 2.78 -9.60 11.43
N LEU A 125 3.29 -9.17 10.27
CA LEU A 125 4.06 -10.05 9.39
C LEU A 125 5.36 -10.51 10.06
N GLY A 126 6.00 -9.65 10.84
CA GLY A 126 7.14 -10.01 11.68
C GLY A 126 6.80 -11.09 12.70
N ILE A 127 5.65 -10.98 13.37
CA ILE A 127 5.15 -12.02 14.29
C ILE A 127 4.95 -13.35 13.57
N ILE A 128 4.23 -13.37 12.44
CA ILE A 128 4.04 -14.61 11.68
C ILE A 128 5.39 -15.19 11.28
N SER A 129 6.29 -14.37 10.75
CA SER A 129 7.61 -14.79 10.29
C SER A 129 8.41 -15.43 11.42
N GLY A 130 8.42 -14.82 12.61
CA GLY A 130 9.09 -15.36 13.78
C GLY A 130 8.49 -16.68 14.29
N LEU A 131 7.17 -16.87 14.14
CA LEU A 131 6.48 -18.11 14.54
C LEU A 131 6.72 -19.28 13.57
N VAL A 132 6.83 -19.01 12.27
CA VAL A 132 6.86 -20.05 11.23
C VAL A 132 8.25 -20.36 10.69
N THR A 133 9.25 -19.50 10.95
CA THR A 133 10.64 -19.76 10.58
C THR A 133 11.14 -21.06 11.22
N ARG A 134 11.78 -21.90 10.43
CA ARG A 134 12.30 -23.22 10.83
C ARG A 134 13.77 -23.17 11.20
N ARG A 135 14.52 -22.29 10.54
CA ARG A 135 15.97 -22.10 10.67
C ARG A 135 16.33 -20.81 11.40
N ASN A 136 15.33 -19.98 11.74
CA ASN A 136 15.54 -18.62 12.26
C ASN A 136 16.30 -17.74 11.25
N SER A 137 16.04 -17.95 9.95
CA SER A 137 16.77 -17.31 8.85
C SER A 137 15.82 -16.49 7.99
N ILE A 138 15.46 -15.32 8.52
CA ILE A 138 14.57 -14.37 7.86
C ILE A 138 15.43 -13.34 7.13
N PHE A 139 15.10 -13.09 5.87
CA PHE A 139 15.71 -12.06 5.03
C PHE A 139 14.73 -10.92 4.80
N ILE A 140 15.23 -9.69 4.85
CA ILE A 140 14.46 -8.49 4.54
C ILE A 140 15.13 -7.83 3.34
N LEU A 141 14.36 -7.63 2.27
CA LEU A 141 14.82 -6.98 1.04
C LEU A 141 14.13 -5.63 0.90
N TYR A 142 14.87 -4.60 0.52
CA TYR A 142 14.31 -3.26 0.36
C TYR A 142 14.96 -2.49 -0.79
N SER A 143 14.23 -1.54 -1.34
CA SER A 143 14.76 -0.51 -2.24
C SER A 143 15.05 0.76 -1.45
N GLU A 144 16.22 1.36 -1.63
CA GLU A 144 16.64 2.58 -0.92
C GLU A 144 15.77 3.81 -1.25
N ASP A 145 15.14 3.82 -2.43
CA ASP A 145 14.30 4.92 -2.91
C ASP A 145 13.07 5.18 -2.03
N TYR A 146 12.56 4.14 -1.34
CA TYR A 146 11.38 4.29 -0.48
C TYR A 146 11.75 4.98 0.82
N VAL A 147 11.28 6.21 1.05
CA VAL A 147 11.70 6.99 2.23
C VAL A 147 11.22 6.38 3.56
N ASP A 148 10.18 5.56 3.54
CA ASP A 148 9.56 4.91 4.69
C ASP A 148 10.08 3.49 4.96
N HIS A 149 11.00 2.95 4.13
CA HIS A 149 11.48 1.57 4.26
C HIS A 149 11.98 1.25 5.67
N ARG A 150 12.72 2.15 6.31
CA ARG A 150 13.29 1.92 7.65
C ARG A 150 12.22 1.70 8.71
N GLU A 151 11.18 2.52 8.70
CA GLU A 151 10.12 2.44 9.70
C GLU A 151 9.32 1.13 9.54
N ILE A 152 9.14 0.68 8.30
CA ILE A 152 8.50 -0.60 7.98
C ILE A 152 9.38 -1.78 8.41
N ILE A 153 10.69 -1.74 8.15
CA ILE A 153 11.65 -2.77 8.58
C ILE A 153 11.71 -2.85 10.11
N ASP A 154 11.80 -1.73 10.80
CA ASP A 154 11.86 -1.68 12.27
C ASP A 154 10.60 -2.26 12.91
N ALA A 155 9.42 -1.99 12.34
CA ALA A 155 8.16 -2.59 12.77
C ALA A 155 8.18 -4.11 12.60
N PHE A 156 8.64 -4.60 11.45
CA PHE A 156 8.77 -6.05 11.18
C PHE A 156 9.71 -6.73 12.18
N ILE A 157 10.92 -6.18 12.35
CA ILE A 157 11.94 -6.73 13.27
C ILE A 157 11.39 -6.74 14.71
N THR A 158 10.65 -5.70 15.10
CA THR A 158 9.97 -5.64 16.39
C THR A 158 8.97 -6.79 16.54
N GLY A 159 8.19 -7.09 15.50
CA GLY A 159 7.28 -8.24 15.49
C GLY A 159 7.99 -9.58 15.66
N VAL A 160 9.11 -9.80 14.96
CA VAL A 160 9.92 -11.02 15.09
C VAL A 160 10.43 -11.18 16.54
N ARG A 161 10.90 -10.08 17.14
CA ARG A 161 11.44 -10.08 18.51
C ARG A 161 10.43 -10.58 19.55
N GLU A 162 9.16 -10.25 19.39
CA GLU A 162 8.11 -10.63 20.35
C GLU A 162 7.92 -12.14 20.47
N VAL A 163 8.28 -12.90 19.44
CA VAL A 163 8.01 -14.34 19.37
C VAL A 163 9.24 -15.21 19.17
N ASN A 164 10.35 -14.67 18.63
CA ASN A 164 11.54 -15.44 18.32
C ASN A 164 12.83 -14.60 18.46
N LEU A 165 13.44 -14.67 19.65
CA LEU A 165 14.69 -13.96 19.95
C LEU A 165 15.88 -14.42 19.09
N ARG A 166 15.91 -15.69 18.65
CA ARG A 166 17.03 -16.19 17.83
C ARG A 166 16.99 -15.63 16.42
N ALA A 167 15.80 -15.56 15.82
CA ALA A 167 15.61 -14.93 14.52
C ALA A 167 15.84 -13.41 14.62
N TYR A 168 15.43 -12.80 15.74
CA TYR A 168 15.72 -11.39 16.01
C TYR A 168 17.23 -11.10 16.07
N ASP A 169 18.02 -11.94 16.73
CA ASP A 169 19.47 -11.74 16.82
C ASP A 169 20.13 -11.65 15.43
N SER A 170 19.70 -12.48 14.47
CA SER A 170 20.23 -12.44 13.09
C SER A 170 19.78 -11.20 12.31
N LEU A 171 18.59 -10.66 12.61
CA LEU A 171 18.12 -9.42 12.00
C LEU A 171 18.76 -8.18 12.65
N SER A 172 19.07 -8.25 13.94
CA SER A 172 19.65 -7.14 14.71
C SER A 172 21.08 -6.78 14.29
N SER A 173 21.82 -7.74 13.71
CA SER A 173 23.13 -7.48 13.09
C SER A 173 23.02 -6.77 11.74
N LEU A 174 21.80 -6.62 11.20
CA LEU A 174 21.48 -6.11 9.87
C LEU A 174 22.09 -6.93 8.72
N GLU A 175 22.69 -8.09 9.02
CA GLU A 175 23.34 -8.93 8.03
C GLU A 175 22.34 -9.46 6.99
N ASN A 176 21.14 -9.83 7.45
CA ASN A 176 20.07 -10.35 6.60
C ASN A 176 19.12 -9.26 6.06
N VAL A 177 19.45 -7.99 6.25
CA VAL A 177 18.71 -6.84 5.72
C VAL A 177 19.46 -6.32 4.49
N LYS A 178 18.98 -6.63 3.29
CA LYS A 178 19.69 -6.39 2.04
C LYS A 178 18.99 -5.33 1.18
N CYS A 179 19.73 -4.30 0.79
CA CYS A 179 19.32 -3.41 -0.28
C CYS A 179 19.46 -4.13 -1.62
N ILE A 180 18.41 -4.12 -2.43
CA ILE A 180 18.40 -4.79 -3.73
C ILE A 180 18.18 -3.79 -4.87
N THR A 181 18.96 -3.98 -5.92
CA THR A 181 18.94 -3.23 -7.17
C THR A 181 19.08 -4.21 -8.33
N LEU A 182 18.83 -3.73 -9.56
CA LEU A 182 19.08 -4.53 -10.77
C LEU A 182 20.52 -5.08 -10.85
N ASP A 183 21.50 -4.36 -10.31
CA ASP A 183 22.92 -4.72 -10.41
C ASP A 183 23.34 -5.84 -9.45
N ASN A 184 22.66 -6.00 -8.31
CA ASN A 184 23.01 -6.99 -7.28
C ASN A 184 21.94 -8.08 -7.09
N LYS A 185 20.85 -8.02 -7.86
CA LYS A 185 19.72 -8.94 -7.80
C LYS A 185 20.12 -10.41 -7.88
N GLU A 186 20.99 -10.77 -8.82
CA GLU A 186 21.43 -12.17 -9.01
C GLU A 186 22.18 -12.69 -7.78
N GLU A 187 23.11 -11.90 -7.23
CA GLU A 187 23.87 -12.24 -6.01
C GLU A 187 22.94 -12.42 -4.81
N ILE A 188 22.00 -11.49 -4.60
CA ILE A 188 21.04 -11.56 -3.49
C ILE A 188 20.10 -12.76 -3.64
N GLN A 189 19.66 -13.06 -4.87
CA GLN A 189 18.83 -14.22 -5.17
C GLN A 189 19.53 -15.54 -4.83
N GLU A 190 20.84 -15.64 -5.09
CA GLU A 190 21.64 -16.82 -4.71
C GLU A 190 21.70 -17.00 -3.18
N ILE A 191 21.94 -15.93 -2.43
CA ILE A 191 21.99 -15.95 -0.95
C ILE A 191 20.63 -16.36 -0.37
N ILE A 192 19.54 -15.75 -0.85
CA ILE A 192 18.19 -16.12 -0.40
C ILE A 192 17.96 -17.60 -0.64
N ASN A 193 18.33 -18.11 -1.83
CA ASN A 193 18.08 -19.49 -2.22
C ASN A 193 18.83 -20.51 -1.34
N SER A 194 20.02 -20.18 -0.85
CA SER A 194 20.81 -21.07 0.00
C SER A 194 20.44 -20.98 1.49
N GLU A 195 20.15 -19.78 1.98
CA GLU A 195 20.18 -19.49 3.42
C GLU A 195 18.82 -19.15 4.02
N SER A 196 17.90 -18.59 3.24
CA SER A 196 16.62 -18.07 3.74
C SER A 196 15.55 -19.16 3.85
N ASP A 197 14.73 -19.07 4.90
CA ASP A 197 13.44 -19.75 4.95
C ASP A 197 12.23 -18.81 4.80
N ILE A 198 12.43 -17.51 5.03
CA ILE A 198 11.41 -16.47 4.90
C ILE A 198 12.02 -15.22 4.27
N VAL A 199 11.33 -14.66 3.28
CA VAL A 199 11.67 -13.38 2.66
C VAL A 199 10.56 -12.38 2.93
N PHE A 200 10.90 -11.26 3.54
CA PHE A 200 10.07 -10.06 3.60
C PHE A 200 10.54 -9.07 2.54
N ASN A 201 9.75 -8.90 1.48
CA ASN A 201 10.13 -8.08 0.33
C ASN A 201 9.43 -6.72 0.39
N LEU A 202 10.24 -5.66 0.49
CA LEU A 202 9.86 -4.24 0.38
C LEU A 202 10.50 -3.60 -0.85
N SER A 203 11.09 -4.40 -1.74
CA SER A 203 11.77 -3.88 -2.93
C SER A 203 10.84 -3.81 -4.13
N LYS A 204 11.23 -2.99 -5.10
CA LYS A 204 10.60 -2.91 -6.44
C LYS A 204 10.92 -4.12 -7.30
N GLU A 205 11.93 -4.89 -6.92
CA GLU A 205 12.47 -5.96 -7.75
C GLU A 205 11.65 -7.24 -7.59
N ASP A 206 11.31 -7.87 -8.71
CA ASP A 206 10.71 -9.20 -8.71
C ASP A 206 11.69 -10.23 -8.16
N ILE A 207 11.34 -10.92 -7.06
CA ILE A 207 12.18 -11.96 -6.45
C ILE A 207 11.52 -13.32 -6.62
N ILE A 208 12.30 -14.32 -6.98
CA ILE A 208 11.83 -15.69 -7.10
C ILE A 208 12.05 -16.40 -5.76
N VAL A 209 10.98 -16.90 -5.17
CA VAL A 209 10.99 -17.53 -3.84
C VAL A 209 10.54 -18.99 -3.93
N ASP A 210 11.27 -19.81 -4.67
CA ASP A 210 11.00 -21.26 -4.73
C ASP A 210 11.14 -21.89 -3.34
N ASP A 211 10.10 -22.61 -2.90
CA ASP A 211 10.02 -23.35 -1.62
C ASP A 211 10.22 -22.50 -0.34
N LYS A 212 9.99 -21.18 -0.41
CA LYS A 212 10.11 -20.23 0.72
C LYS A 212 8.81 -19.50 0.98
N PHE A 213 8.67 -18.91 2.17
CA PHE A 213 7.56 -18.02 2.45
C PHE A 213 7.91 -16.59 2.07
N LEU A 214 7.11 -15.99 1.20
CA LEU A 214 7.19 -14.58 0.85
C LEU A 214 6.09 -13.78 1.54
N PHE A 215 6.51 -12.67 2.12
CA PHE A 215 5.64 -11.61 2.59
C PHE A 215 5.91 -10.37 1.76
N ASP A 216 4.87 -9.90 1.09
CA ASP A 216 4.89 -8.71 0.25
C ASP A 216 3.77 -7.76 0.72
N LEU A 217 4.12 -6.51 1.01
CA LEU A 217 3.14 -5.49 1.39
C LEU A 217 2.40 -4.90 0.19
N ASN A 218 2.87 -5.15 -1.03
CA ASN A 218 2.49 -4.40 -2.23
C ASN A 218 1.63 -5.19 -3.23
N MET A 219 1.54 -6.52 -3.15
CA MET A 219 0.89 -7.33 -4.21
C MET A 219 -0.15 -8.36 -3.75
N ASP A 220 -1.25 -8.40 -4.52
CA ASP A 220 -2.34 -9.40 -4.46
C ASP A 220 -1.91 -10.79 -5.02
N ASN A 221 -0.66 -11.22 -4.88
CA ASN A 221 -0.23 -12.50 -5.43
C ASN A 221 -0.60 -13.66 -4.48
N ILE A 222 -1.86 -14.10 -4.57
CA ILE A 222 -2.52 -15.05 -3.65
C ILE A 222 -1.92 -16.47 -3.72
N SER A 223 -1.30 -16.87 -4.84
CA SER A 223 -0.96 -18.28 -5.06
C SER A 223 0.32 -18.77 -4.38
N GLU A 224 1.23 -17.88 -3.97
CA GLU A 224 2.57 -18.24 -3.47
C GLU A 224 2.88 -17.73 -2.05
N ASN A 225 2.00 -16.91 -1.46
CA ASN A 225 2.24 -16.27 -0.17
C ASN A 225 1.67 -17.08 1.02
N LEU A 226 2.39 -17.08 2.15
CA LEU A 226 1.94 -17.71 3.40
C LEU A 226 0.77 -16.93 4.03
N VAL A 227 0.84 -15.61 3.94
CA VAL A 227 -0.24 -14.68 4.27
C VAL A 227 -0.37 -13.71 3.11
N SER A 228 -1.58 -13.56 2.58
CA SER A 228 -1.88 -12.49 1.62
C SER A 228 -2.55 -11.33 2.35
N ILE A 229 -2.18 -10.11 1.99
CA ILE A 229 -2.78 -8.89 2.53
C ILE A 229 -3.65 -8.28 1.45
N LEU A 230 -4.90 -7.95 1.80
CA LEU A 230 -5.82 -7.27 0.90
C LEU A 230 -6.12 -5.88 1.48
N TYR A 231 -5.81 -4.85 0.69
CA TYR A 231 -6.16 -3.47 0.99
C TYR A 231 -7.51 -3.14 0.33
N ASP A 232 -8.53 -2.88 1.15
CA ASP A 232 -9.88 -2.57 0.72
C ASP A 232 -10.03 -1.08 0.47
N TYR A 233 -9.74 -0.69 -0.76
CA TYR A 233 -9.98 0.66 -1.26
C TYR A 233 -11.42 0.90 -1.72
N GLY A 234 -12.30 -0.10 -1.71
CA GLY A 234 -13.65 0.02 -2.29
C GLY A 234 -14.50 1.08 -1.60
N SER A 235 -14.45 1.13 -0.27
CA SER A 235 -15.12 2.17 0.51
C SER A 235 -14.57 3.57 0.24
N PHE A 236 -13.25 3.70 0.05
CA PHE A 236 -12.62 4.96 -0.32
C PHE A 236 -13.05 5.43 -1.72
N ILE A 237 -13.09 4.51 -2.70
CA ILE A 237 -13.57 4.79 -4.05
C ILE A 237 -15.01 5.30 -4.03
N ASN A 238 -15.90 4.66 -3.25
CA ASN A 238 -17.28 5.13 -3.10
C ASN A 238 -17.36 6.56 -2.55
N ILE A 239 -16.43 6.96 -1.66
CA ILE A 239 -16.33 8.34 -1.16
C ILE A 239 -15.94 9.29 -2.29
N LEU A 240 -14.90 8.94 -3.06
CA LEU A 240 -14.46 9.74 -4.22
C LEU A 240 -15.59 9.92 -5.23
N GLU A 241 -16.27 8.83 -5.60
CA GLU A 241 -17.39 8.88 -6.54
C GLU A 241 -18.53 9.74 -5.98
N SER A 242 -18.84 9.68 -4.69
CA SER A 242 -19.90 10.52 -4.11
C SER A 242 -19.61 12.02 -4.14
N GLY A 243 -18.34 12.42 -4.34
CA GLY A 243 -17.86 13.79 -4.24
C GLY A 243 -17.89 14.38 -2.83
N LYS A 244 -18.30 13.60 -1.81
CA LYS A 244 -18.31 13.99 -0.40
C LYS A 244 -16.95 13.71 0.22
N ILE A 245 -15.98 14.54 -0.13
CA ILE A 245 -14.62 14.41 0.36
C ILE A 245 -14.59 14.54 1.89
N ALA A 246 -14.01 13.54 2.54
CA ALA A 246 -13.83 13.47 3.98
C ALA A 246 -12.53 12.72 4.27
N THR A 247 -12.01 12.89 5.49
CA THR A 247 -10.90 12.08 5.99
C THR A 247 -11.27 10.59 5.99
N TYR A 248 -10.36 9.78 5.50
CA TYR A 248 -10.46 8.33 5.41
C TYR A 248 -9.15 7.69 5.87
N SER A 249 -9.24 6.48 6.41
CA SER A 249 -8.09 5.75 6.91
C SER A 249 -8.08 4.34 6.33
N ILE A 250 -6.88 3.94 5.91
CA ILE A 250 -6.52 2.63 5.41
C ILE A 250 -5.49 2.07 6.38
N GLY A 251 -6.01 1.23 7.26
CA GLY A 251 -5.26 0.62 8.32
C GLY A 251 -6.01 -0.60 8.86
N ILE A 252 -5.31 -1.30 9.74
CA ILE A 252 -5.87 -2.45 10.46
C ILE A 252 -7.08 -2.04 11.30
N HIS A 253 -7.03 -0.87 11.94
CA HIS A 253 -8.08 -0.37 12.83
C HIS A 253 -9.42 -0.14 12.13
N ASP A 254 -9.38 0.25 10.86
CA ASP A 254 -10.56 0.58 10.06
C ASP A 254 -11.12 -0.65 9.31
N GLU A 255 -10.60 -1.85 9.60
CA GLU A 255 -10.93 -3.13 8.94
C GLU A 255 -10.75 -3.12 7.40
N SER A 256 -10.07 -2.09 6.91
CA SER A 256 -9.73 -1.89 5.50
C SER A 256 -8.55 -2.75 5.06
N ILE A 257 -7.82 -3.35 5.99
CA ILE A 257 -6.74 -4.30 5.70
C ILE A 257 -7.15 -5.67 6.20
N LYS A 258 -7.24 -6.64 5.28
CA LYS A 258 -7.64 -8.03 5.58
C LYS A 258 -6.48 -8.97 5.35
N PHE A 259 -6.31 -9.92 6.27
CA PHE A 259 -5.27 -10.95 6.18
C PHE A 259 -5.89 -12.28 5.78
N ASN A 260 -5.40 -12.87 4.71
CA ASN A 260 -5.72 -14.25 4.36
C ASN A 260 -4.75 -15.20 5.05
N LEU A 261 -5.24 -15.94 6.04
CA LEU A 261 -4.46 -16.86 6.88
C LEU A 261 -4.77 -18.34 6.58
N THR A 262 -5.43 -18.66 5.47
CA THR A 262 -5.92 -20.02 5.18
C THR A 262 -4.83 -21.10 5.18
N ASN A 263 -3.59 -20.70 4.92
CA ASN A 263 -2.44 -21.60 4.83
C ASN A 263 -1.71 -21.78 6.18
N LEU A 264 -2.19 -21.17 7.27
CA LEU A 264 -1.55 -21.24 8.58
C LEU A 264 -2.22 -22.25 9.54
N PRO A 265 -1.43 -22.92 10.40
CA PRO A 265 -1.99 -23.73 11.50
C PRO A 265 -2.83 -22.89 12.46
N GLU A 266 -3.88 -23.48 13.03
CA GLU A 266 -4.81 -22.80 13.96
C GLU A 266 -4.09 -22.17 15.16
N GLU A 267 -3.06 -22.82 15.70
CA GLU A 267 -2.24 -22.27 16.80
C GLU A 267 -1.56 -20.96 16.42
N VAL A 268 -0.98 -20.89 15.21
CA VAL A 268 -0.34 -19.67 14.69
C VAL A 268 -1.39 -18.58 14.47
N VAL A 269 -2.56 -18.93 13.93
CA VAL A 269 -3.69 -18.00 13.73
C VAL A 269 -4.19 -17.43 15.06
N ASN A 270 -4.27 -18.25 16.11
CA ASN A 270 -4.70 -17.81 17.43
C ASN A 270 -3.70 -16.82 18.06
N ILE A 271 -2.40 -17.06 17.91
CA ILE A 271 -1.37 -16.12 18.36
C ILE A 271 -1.44 -14.82 17.55
N PHE A 272 -1.55 -14.90 16.23
CA PHE A 272 -1.71 -13.74 15.35
C PHE A 272 -2.90 -12.87 15.77
N ASN A 273 -4.09 -13.47 15.95
CA ASN A 273 -5.29 -12.75 16.35
C ASN A 273 -5.15 -12.08 17.72
N LYS A 274 -4.37 -12.66 18.64
CA LYS A 274 -4.07 -12.03 19.92
C LYS A 274 -3.27 -10.74 19.74
N TYR A 275 -2.28 -10.73 18.84
CA TYR A 275 -1.50 -9.51 18.56
C TYR A 275 -2.32 -8.50 17.76
N LEU A 276 -3.07 -8.95 16.75
CA LEU A 276 -3.97 -8.11 15.96
C LEU A 276 -4.93 -7.31 16.87
N ASN A 277 -5.54 -7.96 17.85
CA ASN A 277 -6.46 -7.32 18.80
C ASN A 277 -5.79 -6.34 19.77
N ASN A 278 -4.45 -6.34 19.90
CA ASN A 278 -3.71 -5.45 20.79
C ASN A 278 -3.13 -4.22 20.08
N ILE A 279 -3.19 -4.18 18.74
CA ILE A 279 -2.87 -3.00 17.97
C ILE A 279 -4.05 -2.05 18.18
N ASN A 280 -3.86 -1.02 19.00
CA ASN A 280 -4.83 0.04 19.30
C ASN A 280 -4.57 1.31 18.49
#